data_AF-A0ABD0NWH6-F1
#
_entry.id   AF-A0ABD0NWH6-F1
#
_cell.length_a   1.000
_cell.length_b   1.000
_cell.length_c   1.000
_cell.angle_alpha   90.00
_cell.angle_beta   90.00
_cell.angle_gamma   90.00
#
_symmetry.space_group_name_H-M   'P 1'
#
loop_
_entity.id
_entity.type
_entity.pdbx_description
1 polymer ?
#
loop_
_entity_poly.entity_id
_entity_poly.type
_entity_poly.pdbx_seq_one_letter_code
_entity_poly.pdbx_strand_id
1 'polypeptide(L)'
;MSEWCVSFTGCGGEVGLYLNGSHPTLGDGVVTREVFGSYFGSYRCNDYVSNSIQVKACPGNYYVYKLVKPDESIGIPSSYCT
;
A
#
# COMPACT_ATOMS: atom_id res chain seq x y z
N MET A 1 2.76 12.03 -0.15
CA MET A 1 2.20 11.21 0.93
C MET A 1 3.19 11.25 2.08
N SER A 2 2.83 11.94 3.16
CA SER A 2 3.27 11.61 4.53
C SER A 2 2.60 12.57 5.50
N GLU A 3 1.82 12.05 6.43
CA GLU A 3 1.91 12.47 7.82
C GLU A 3 1.95 11.15 8.63
N TRP A 4 3.14 10.54 8.68
CA TRP A 4 3.50 9.36 9.52
C TRP A 4 3.08 7.94 9.08
N CYS A 5 3.08 7.69 7.77
CA CYS A 5 2.82 6.35 7.17
C CYS A 5 1.40 5.81 7.41
N VAL A 6 0.42 6.56 6.89
CA VAL A 6 -1.02 6.22 6.78
C VAL A 6 -1.59 5.68 8.09
N SER A 7 -1.97 6.59 8.99
CA SER A 7 -2.64 6.38 10.30
C SER A 7 -2.96 4.92 10.66
N PHE A 8 -2.10 4.31 11.50
CA PHE A 8 -2.21 2.93 12.02
C PHE A 8 -3.62 2.50 12.44
N THR A 9 -4.38 3.41 13.03
CA THR A 9 -5.72 3.17 13.55
C THR A 9 -6.81 3.10 12.47
N GLY A 10 -6.49 3.34 11.19
CA GLY A 10 -7.48 3.36 10.10
C GLY A 10 -7.72 2.02 9.40
N CYS A 11 -6.74 1.10 9.41
CA CYS A 11 -6.76 -0.05 8.49
C CYS A 11 -7.04 -1.42 9.15
N GLY A 12 -7.16 -1.48 10.48
CA GLY A 12 -7.60 -2.68 11.20
C GLY A 12 -6.58 -3.82 11.30
N GLY A 13 -5.32 -3.59 10.91
CA GLY A 13 -4.20 -4.52 11.03
C GLY A 13 -3.08 -4.01 11.96
N GLU A 14 -2.23 -4.93 12.45
CA GLU A 14 -0.97 -4.61 13.16
C GLU A 14 0.07 -3.99 12.21
N VAL A 15 -0.01 -4.29 10.91
CA VAL A 15 0.85 -3.73 9.87
C VAL A 15 0.00 -3.07 8.78
N GLY A 16 0.12 -1.74 8.65
CA GLY A 16 -0.53 -0.98 7.58
C GLY A 16 0.26 -1.08 6.27
N LEU A 17 -0.37 -1.53 5.19
CA LEU A 17 0.26 -1.63 3.86
C LEU A 17 -0.10 -0.43 2.97
N TYR A 18 0.89 0.17 2.32
CA TYR A 18 0.72 1.33 1.43
C TYR A 18 1.65 1.29 0.21
N LEU A 19 1.27 2.03 -0.82
CA LEU A 19 2.02 2.13 -2.07
C LEU A 19 3.33 2.91 -1.91
N ASN A 20 4.41 2.37 -2.46
CA ASN A 20 5.65 3.11 -2.68
C ASN A 20 5.51 4.03 -3.91
N GLY A 21 5.07 5.26 -3.66
CA GLY A 21 4.95 6.30 -4.67
C GLY A 21 3.52 6.68 -5.03
N SER A 22 3.40 7.65 -5.94
CA SER A 22 2.10 8.22 -6.34
C SER A 22 1.27 7.26 -7.18
N HIS A 23 -0.05 7.44 -7.15
CA HIS A 23 -0.95 6.77 -8.08
C HIS A 23 -0.60 7.11 -9.54
N PRO A 24 -0.79 6.16 -10.49
CA PRO A 24 -0.58 6.43 -11.91
C PRO A 24 -1.53 7.49 -12.44
N THR A 25 -1.15 8.09 -13.57
CA THR A 25 -2.03 8.91 -14.40
C THR A 25 -2.72 8.05 -15.46
N LEU A 26 -3.72 8.62 -16.17
CA LEU A 26 -4.42 7.91 -17.23
C LEU A 26 -3.50 7.44 -18.37
N GLY A 27 -2.41 8.18 -18.64
CA GLY A 27 -1.46 7.86 -19.70
C GLY A 27 -0.49 6.71 -19.34
N ASP A 28 -0.32 6.43 -18.04
CA ASP A 28 0.63 5.42 -17.57
C ASP A 28 0.11 3.98 -17.74
N GLY A 29 -1.20 3.82 -17.97
CA GLY A 29 -1.83 2.50 -18.11
C GLY A 29 -1.79 1.70 -16.81
N VAL A 30 -1.42 0.41 -16.92
CA VAL A 30 -1.26 -0.48 -15.75
C VAL A 30 0.18 -0.42 -15.28
N VAL A 31 0.40 0.10 -14.07
CA VAL A 31 1.73 0.16 -13.46
C VAL A 31 1.85 -0.82 -12.30
N THR A 32 3.07 -1.31 -12.08
CA THR A 32 3.39 -2.11 -10.90
C THR A 32 3.91 -1.17 -9.82
N ARG A 33 3.36 -1.28 -8.60
CA ARG A 33 3.79 -0.51 -7.44
C ARG A 33 4.26 -1.44 -6.35
N GLU A 34 5.43 -1.14 -5.81
CA GLU A 34 5.89 -1.78 -4.58
C GLU A 34 4.99 -1.38 -3.43
N VAL A 35 4.83 -2.28 -2.48
CA VAL A 35 4.00 -2.08 -1.29
C VAL A 35 4.90 -2.23 -0.09
N PHE A 36 4.88 -1.24 0.78
CA PHE A 36 5.60 -1.28 2.03
C PHE A 36 4.63 -1.43 3.20
N GLY A 37 5.15 -1.99 4.28
CA GLY A 37 4.47 -2.06 5.56
C GLY A 37 5.34 -1.51 6.66
N SER A 38 4.70 -0.94 7.67
CA SER A 38 5.34 -0.55 8.92
C SER A 38 4.51 -1.08 10.08
N TYR A 39 5.16 -1.37 11.21
CA TYR A 39 4.50 -1.78 12.46
C TYR A 39 4.33 -0.59 13.42
N PHE A 40 3.43 -0.75 14.40
CA PHE A 40 3.03 0.35 15.29
C PHE A 40 4.23 0.95 16.03
N GLY A 41 4.36 2.28 15.96
CA GLY A 41 5.45 3.01 16.61
C GLY A 41 6.75 3.06 15.82
N SER A 42 6.82 2.48 14.61
CA SER A 42 7.94 2.69 13.71
C SER A 42 7.91 4.09 13.08
N TYR A 43 9.06 4.75 13.10
CA TYR A 43 9.30 5.99 12.34
C TYR A 43 9.76 5.70 10.90
N ARG A 44 10.03 4.42 10.59
CA ARG A 44 10.44 3.97 9.26
C ARG A 44 9.21 3.59 8.48
N CYS A 45 9.26 3.89 7.18
CA CYS A 45 8.16 3.71 6.26
C CYS A 45 8.40 2.54 5.29
N ASN A 46 9.15 1.55 5.72
CA ASN A 46 9.52 0.38 4.91
C ASN A 46 10.10 -0.74 5.79
N ASP A 47 9.53 -0.99 6.96
CA ASP A 47 9.98 -2.10 7.81
C ASP A 47 9.75 -3.46 7.15
N TYR A 48 8.69 -3.54 6.33
CA TYR A 48 8.34 -4.70 5.54
C TYR A 48 8.19 -4.32 4.08
N VAL A 49 8.61 -5.24 3.21
CA VAL A 49 8.34 -5.18 1.78
C VAL A 49 7.32 -6.27 1.48
N SER A 50 6.16 -5.86 0.99
CA SER A 50 5.10 -6.77 0.57
C SER A 50 5.17 -7.02 -0.94
N ASN A 51 4.36 -7.97 -1.41
CA ASN A 51 4.21 -8.26 -2.82
C ASN A 51 3.77 -7.00 -3.57
N SER A 52 4.45 -6.69 -4.67
CA SER A 52 4.05 -5.59 -5.54
C SER A 52 2.65 -5.84 -6.12
N ILE A 53 1.89 -4.78 -6.27
CA ILE A 53 0.52 -4.83 -6.82
C ILE A 53 0.45 -4.06 -8.13
N GLN A 54 -0.58 -4.35 -8.93
CA GLN A 54 -0.85 -3.57 -10.13
C GLN A 54 -1.92 -2.53 -9.85
N VAL A 55 -1.70 -1.30 -10.31
CA VAL A 55 -2.63 -0.18 -10.20
C VAL A 55 -2.80 0.46 -11.56
N LYS A 56 -4.04 0.86 -11.88
CA LYS A 56 -4.33 1.69 -13.04
C LYS A 56 -5.27 2.83 -12.68
N ALA A 57 -5.06 3.99 -13.31
CA ALA A 57 -6.03 5.07 -13.28
C ALA A 57 -7.07 4.84 -14.38
N CYS A 58 -8.34 5.12 -14.08
CA CYS A 58 -9.44 4.97 -15.03
C CYS A 58 -10.14 6.31 -15.31
N PRO A 59 -10.69 6.49 -16.52
CA PRO A 59 -11.58 7.61 -16.80
C PRO A 59 -12.72 7.63 -15.78
N GLY A 60 -13.00 8.80 -15.18
CA GLY A 60 -13.95 8.92 -14.06
C GLY A 60 -13.30 9.10 -12.69
N ASN A 61 -12.00 9.42 -12.64
CA ASN A 61 -11.28 9.79 -11.41
C ASN A 61 -11.28 8.70 -10.33
N TYR A 62 -11.10 7.44 -10.73
CA TYR A 62 -10.93 6.32 -9.81
C TYR A 62 -9.76 5.43 -10.20
N TYR A 63 -9.30 4.63 -9.25
CA TYR A 63 -8.20 3.69 -9.41
C TYR A 63 -8.70 2.25 -9.29
N VAL A 64 -8.11 1.34 -10.05
CA VAL A 64 -8.35 -0.10 -9.93
C VAL A 64 -7.07 -0.76 -9.48
N TYR A 65 -7.17 -1.53 -8.40
CA TYR A 65 -6.06 -2.24 -7.77
C TYR A 65 -6.23 -3.74 -7.99
N LYS A 66 -5.17 -4.40 -8.43
CA LYS A 66 -5.07 -5.86 -8.42
C LYS A 66 -4.19 -6.24 -7.24
N LEU A 67 -4.84 -6.45 -6.10
CA LEU A 67 -4.17 -6.82 -4.85
C LEU A 67 -3.66 -8.26 -4.91
N VAL A 68 -2.55 -8.50 -4.21
CA VAL A 68 -1.98 -9.84 -4.02
C VAL A 68 -2.02 -10.12 -2.53
N LYS A 69 -2.13 -11.39 -2.13
CA LYS A 69 -2.06 -11.72 -0.70
C LYS A 69 -0.67 -11.30 -0.18
N PRO A 70 -0.59 -10.49 0.89
CA PRO A 70 0.70 -10.20 1.53
C PRO A 70 1.30 -11.50 2.10
N ASP A 71 2.63 -11.53 2.20
CA ASP A 71 3.34 -12.68 2.73
C ASP A 71 3.02 -12.88 4.23
N GLU A 72 2.82 -14.13 4.65
CA GLU A 72 2.47 -14.48 6.04
C GLU A 72 3.57 -14.11 7.05
N SER A 73 4.80 -13.85 6.58
CA SER A 73 5.91 -13.36 7.42
C SER A 73 5.80 -11.88 7.80
N ILE A 74 4.93 -11.12 7.13
CA ILE A 74 4.61 -9.73 7.50
C ILE A 74 3.58 -9.81 8.62
N GLY A 75 3.94 -9.30 9.82
CA GLY A 75 3.17 -9.43 11.06
C GLY A 75 1.65 -9.39 10.87
N ILE A 76 0.97 -10.44 11.35
CA ILE A 76 -0.47 -10.65 11.15
C ILE A 76 -1.22 -9.92 12.26
N PRO A 77 -2.22 -9.06 11.94
CA PRO A 77 -2.82 -8.86 10.61
C PRO A 77 -2.20 -7.72 9.79
N SER A 78 -1.91 -7.96 8.50
CA SER A 78 -1.55 -6.90 7.54
C SER A 78 -2.73 -6.54 6.64
N SER A 79 -3.03 -5.25 6.48
CA SER A 79 -4.20 -4.75 5.76
C SER A 79 -3.84 -3.63 4.78
N TYR A 80 -4.46 -3.62 3.59
CA TYR A 80 -4.30 -2.53 2.62
C TYR A 80 -5.09 -1.28 3.05
N CYS A 81 -4.40 -0.15 3.12
CA CYS A 81 -5.03 1.15 3.32
C CYS A 81 -5.41 1.74 1.95
N THR A 82 -6.69 2.07 1.77
CA THR A 82 -7.22 2.74 0.56
C THR A 82 -7.31 4.25 0.77
#